data_AF-A0AA39Z0P9-F1
#
_entry.id   AF-A0AA39Z0P9-F1
#
_cell.length_a   1.000
_cell.length_b   1.000
_cell.length_c   1.000
_cell.angle_alpha   90.00
_cell.angle_beta   90.00
_cell.angle_gamma   90.00
#
_symmetry.space_group_name_H-M   'P 1'
#
loop_
_entity.id
_entity.type
_entity.pdbx_description
1 polymer ?
#
loop_
_entity_poly.entity_id
_entity_poly.type
_entity_poly.pdbx_seq_one_letter_code
_entity_poly.pdbx_strand_id
1 'polypeptide(L)'
;MPSLATTAFLLANAGLSIAAPAVSRRSSGPTCSDVNLTVTITAQNHAVPQYLLDGLDSASLTPSGLESLLNGVGNELQLALVNGTYNIAGLYCEPEVQVAGRENTVQLLVHGITFDHHYWTGGVNGTDDQYSWIAHASKQGYATLAIDRLGAGASDHPDPITVVQKPTHVEIAHQVVQALRGGKVGGRQFSKIAYVGHSYGSLIGNTLAARYPADADALVLTGYTSEIKQSVAGVVITPGGAPAALVDPARFGKLSLGYSLMTLEAGARSLFYTSDPSNWDAAVVANDWKNRHTFTQGEAISTFFVNDVADDFDKPVLVLTGHEDQIFCGLALPLLGPGDCTGYGDKTARLFPNADYRFQDVANTGHAMNFHYTAGETFAAAHDFLEGAGF
;
A
#
# COMPACT_ATOMS: atom_id res chain seq x y z
N MET A 1 54.71 -62.41 -42.44
CA MET A 1 53.66 -63.41 -42.74
C MET A 1 53.60 -64.38 -41.57
N PRO A 2 52.45 -64.82 -41.05
CA PRO A 2 51.14 -64.16 -40.90
C PRO A 2 50.61 -64.19 -39.44
N SER A 3 49.51 -63.46 -39.22
CA SER A 3 48.34 -63.85 -38.40
C SER A 3 48.47 -64.07 -36.89
N LEU A 4 47.73 -63.29 -36.10
CA LEU A 4 46.43 -63.73 -35.55
C LEU A 4 45.78 -62.59 -34.76
N ALA A 5 44.65 -62.12 -35.27
CA ALA A 5 43.79 -61.14 -34.63
C ALA A 5 43.07 -61.75 -33.42
N THR A 6 43.06 -61.04 -32.30
CA THR A 6 42.33 -61.43 -31.09
C THR A 6 41.02 -60.65 -31.04
N THR A 7 39.90 -61.35 -31.20
CA THR A 7 38.54 -60.80 -31.10
C THR A 7 38.18 -60.61 -29.63
N ALA A 8 38.02 -59.36 -29.18
CA ALA A 8 37.52 -59.05 -27.84
C ALA A 8 35.97 -59.02 -27.86
N PHE A 9 35.35 -59.85 -27.03
CA PHE A 9 33.91 -59.82 -26.76
C PHE A 9 33.58 -58.63 -25.85
N LEU A 10 32.79 -57.68 -26.35
CA LEU A 10 32.13 -56.66 -25.53
C LEU A 10 30.91 -57.26 -24.84
N LEU A 11 30.97 -57.40 -23.51
CA LEU A 11 29.81 -57.64 -22.66
C LEU A 11 29.17 -56.28 -22.34
N ALA A 12 28.01 -56.00 -22.96
CA ALA A 12 27.18 -54.85 -22.62
C ALA A 12 26.41 -55.14 -21.32
N ASN A 13 26.78 -54.47 -20.22
CA ASN A 13 25.98 -54.43 -19.00
C ASN A 13 24.82 -53.44 -19.21
N ALA A 14 23.61 -53.97 -19.38
CA ALA A 14 22.38 -53.19 -19.30
C ALA A 14 22.05 -52.91 -17.82
N GLY A 15 22.48 -51.76 -17.31
CA GLY A 15 22.03 -51.24 -16.02
C GLY A 15 20.63 -50.64 -16.15
N LEU A 16 19.63 -51.25 -15.50
CA LEU A 16 18.34 -50.60 -15.26
C LEU A 16 18.54 -49.49 -14.22
N SER A 17 18.63 -48.24 -14.67
CA SER A 17 18.43 -47.08 -13.80
C SER A 17 16.93 -46.89 -13.57
N ILE A 18 16.46 -47.25 -12.38
CA ILE A 18 15.14 -46.86 -11.90
C ILE A 18 15.24 -45.37 -11.55
N ALA A 19 14.75 -44.51 -12.44
CA ALA A 19 14.58 -43.09 -12.13
C ALA A 19 13.49 -42.96 -11.05
N ALA A 20 13.90 -42.61 -9.83
CA ALA A 20 12.96 -42.15 -8.82
C ALA A 20 12.22 -40.91 -9.37
N PRO A 21 10.90 -40.78 -9.18
CA PRO A 21 10.19 -39.59 -9.60
C PRO A 21 10.78 -38.40 -8.84
N ALA A 22 11.18 -37.37 -9.56
CA ALA A 22 11.57 -36.11 -8.96
C ALA A 22 10.38 -35.60 -8.15
N VAL A 23 10.52 -35.60 -6.81
CA VAL A 23 9.61 -34.86 -5.95
C VAL A 23 9.82 -33.39 -6.32
N SER A 24 8.90 -32.84 -7.12
CA SER A 24 8.79 -31.41 -7.31
C SER A 24 8.64 -30.82 -5.91
N ARG A 25 9.69 -30.16 -5.41
CA ARG A 25 9.56 -29.28 -4.25
C ARG A 25 8.54 -28.23 -4.68
N ARG A 26 7.31 -28.30 -4.16
CA ARG A 26 6.40 -27.16 -4.20
C ARG A 26 7.22 -25.98 -3.69
N SER A 27 7.29 -24.90 -4.48
CA SER A 27 7.83 -23.65 -3.97
C SER A 27 7.09 -23.33 -2.68
N SER A 28 7.83 -23.12 -1.58
CA SER A 28 7.24 -22.56 -0.36
C SER A 28 6.77 -21.14 -0.69
N GLY A 29 5.56 -20.78 -0.29
CA GLY A 29 4.96 -19.46 -0.53
C GLY A 29 3.76 -19.48 -1.49
N PRO A 30 2.99 -18.37 -1.53
CA PRO A 30 1.87 -18.19 -2.45
C PRO A 30 2.29 -18.27 -3.92
N THR A 31 1.36 -18.65 -4.78
CA THR A 31 1.56 -18.58 -6.24
C THR A 31 1.05 -17.23 -6.74
N CYS A 32 1.97 -16.38 -7.22
CA CYS A 32 1.64 -15.03 -7.64
C CYS A 32 1.79 -14.84 -9.16
N SER A 33 1.01 -13.91 -9.70
CA SER A 33 1.05 -13.48 -11.10
C SER A 33 0.80 -11.98 -11.19
N ASP A 34 1.57 -11.30 -12.04
CA ASP A 34 1.30 -9.92 -12.38
C ASP A 34 -0.07 -9.78 -13.05
N VAL A 35 -0.77 -8.70 -12.71
CA VAL A 35 -2.02 -8.30 -13.34
C VAL A 35 -1.88 -6.89 -13.88
N ASN A 36 -2.61 -6.61 -14.97
CA ASN A 36 -2.74 -5.27 -15.50
C ASN A 36 -4.20 -5.02 -15.87
N LEU A 37 -4.87 -4.14 -15.12
CA LEU A 37 -6.28 -3.82 -15.26
C LEU A 37 -6.44 -2.50 -15.99
N THR A 38 -7.08 -2.51 -17.15
CA THR A 38 -7.52 -1.28 -17.81
C THR A 38 -8.84 -0.84 -17.19
N VAL A 39 -8.83 0.30 -16.50
CA VAL A 39 -10.00 0.89 -15.83
C VAL A 39 -10.36 2.22 -16.46
N THR A 40 -11.66 2.50 -16.62
CA THR A 40 -12.16 3.79 -17.09
C THR A 40 -12.89 4.47 -15.94
N ILE A 41 -12.54 5.72 -15.64
CA ILE A 41 -13.06 6.45 -14.49
C ILE A 41 -13.53 7.85 -14.88
N THR A 42 -14.44 8.36 -14.06
CA THR A 42 -14.82 9.77 -14.00
C THR A 42 -14.70 10.22 -12.55
N ALA A 43 -13.78 11.12 -12.26
CA ALA A 43 -13.51 11.62 -10.91
C ALA A 43 -13.75 13.13 -10.80
N GLN A 44 -14.15 13.57 -9.62
CA GLN A 44 -14.24 14.98 -9.25
C GLN A 44 -12.99 15.35 -8.45
N ASN A 45 -11.94 15.75 -9.15
CA ASN A 45 -10.71 16.21 -8.53
C ASN A 45 -10.83 17.68 -8.11
N HIS A 46 -9.88 18.16 -7.33
CA HIS A 46 -9.78 19.58 -7.02
C HIS A 46 -8.95 20.30 -8.07
N ALA A 47 -9.45 21.43 -8.54
CA ALA A 47 -8.68 22.40 -9.29
C ALA A 47 -7.67 23.02 -8.34
N VAL A 48 -6.39 22.71 -8.55
CA VAL A 48 -5.33 23.12 -7.65
C VAL A 48 -4.88 24.55 -7.98
N PRO A 49 -5.04 25.53 -7.07
CA PRO A 49 -4.51 26.87 -7.27
C PRO A 49 -2.98 26.89 -7.14
N GLN A 50 -2.32 27.83 -7.84
CA GLN A 50 -0.87 27.96 -7.83
C GLN A 50 -0.28 28.12 -6.42
N TYR A 51 -0.95 28.85 -5.52
CA TYR A 51 -0.45 29.08 -4.16
C TYR A 51 -0.33 27.79 -3.33
N LEU A 52 -1.13 26.76 -3.61
CA LEU A 52 -0.99 25.45 -2.94
C LEU A 52 0.18 24.66 -3.51
N LEU A 53 0.44 24.77 -4.82
CA LEU A 53 1.63 24.17 -5.45
C LEU A 53 2.90 24.79 -4.87
N ASP A 54 2.93 26.12 -4.78
CA ASP A 54 4.07 26.87 -4.22
C ASP A 54 4.29 26.54 -2.73
N GLY A 55 3.23 26.25 -1.99
CA GLY A 55 3.31 25.84 -0.58
C GLY A 55 3.80 24.41 -0.36
N LEU A 56 3.76 23.55 -1.38
CA LEU A 56 4.25 22.17 -1.32
C LEU A 56 5.67 21.99 -1.87
N ASP A 57 6.19 22.98 -2.60
CA ASP A 57 7.57 22.96 -3.06
C ASP A 57 8.53 23.28 -1.90
N SER A 58 9.42 22.33 -1.60
CA SER A 58 10.39 22.42 -0.50
C SER A 58 11.37 23.58 -0.65
N ALA A 59 11.63 24.02 -1.89
CA ALA A 59 12.46 25.19 -2.17
C ALA A 59 11.75 26.52 -1.84
N SER A 60 10.42 26.52 -1.73
CA SER A 60 9.56 27.68 -1.48
C SER A 60 8.77 27.61 -0.18
N LEU A 61 9.09 26.67 0.74
CA LEU A 61 8.62 26.61 2.13
C LEU A 61 9.11 27.82 2.95
N THR A 62 8.60 28.97 2.55
CA THR A 62 8.64 30.25 3.25
C THR A 62 7.53 30.27 4.29
N PRO A 63 7.62 31.11 5.34
CA PRO A 63 6.52 31.30 6.28
C PRO A 63 5.20 31.62 5.56
N SER A 64 5.24 32.39 4.48
CA SER A 64 4.10 32.67 3.62
C SER A 64 3.57 31.45 2.87
N GLY A 65 4.44 30.58 2.36
CA GLY A 65 4.03 29.33 1.68
C GLY A 65 3.36 28.36 2.65
N LEU A 66 3.87 28.26 3.89
CA LEU A 66 3.25 27.47 4.95
C LEU A 66 1.91 28.07 5.41
N GLU A 67 1.83 29.39 5.58
CA GLU A 67 0.56 30.06 5.86
C GLU A 67 -0.46 29.86 4.73
N SER A 68 -0.05 29.96 3.47
CA SER A 68 -0.90 29.68 2.31
C SER A 68 -1.38 28.23 2.27
N LEU A 69 -0.51 27.27 2.62
CA LEU A 69 -0.88 25.86 2.74
C LEU A 69 -1.93 25.68 3.85
N LEU A 70 -1.69 26.20 5.06
CA LEU A 70 -2.60 26.06 6.20
C LEU A 70 -3.94 26.78 5.99
N ASN A 71 -3.92 27.98 5.39
CA ASN A 71 -5.13 28.77 5.14
C ASN A 71 -5.92 28.29 3.92
N GLY A 72 -5.25 27.70 2.92
CA GLY A 72 -5.88 27.16 1.71
C GLY A 72 -6.78 25.95 1.98
N VAL A 73 -6.50 25.20 3.04
CA VAL A 73 -7.29 24.05 3.50
C VAL A 73 -8.68 24.45 4.00
N GLY A 74 -8.85 25.71 4.42
CA GLY A 74 -10.14 26.25 4.87
C GLY A 74 -11.07 26.70 3.73
N ASN A 75 -10.58 26.78 2.49
CA ASN A 75 -11.36 27.19 1.34
C ASN A 75 -11.78 25.96 0.52
N GLU A 76 -13.07 25.85 0.20
CA GLU A 76 -13.53 24.84 -0.76
C GLU A 76 -12.87 25.09 -2.12
N LEU A 77 -11.99 24.17 -2.53
CA LEU A 77 -11.40 24.21 -3.86
C LEU A 77 -12.46 23.87 -4.91
N GLN A 78 -12.46 24.61 -6.02
CA GLN A 78 -13.31 24.30 -7.15
C GLN A 78 -13.04 22.87 -7.63
N LEU A 79 -14.11 22.14 -7.96
CA LEU A 79 -13.98 20.79 -8.50
C LEU A 79 -13.71 20.84 -10.01
N ALA A 80 -12.88 19.91 -10.48
CA ALA A 80 -12.55 19.68 -11.87
C ALA A 80 -12.85 18.22 -12.22
N LEU A 81 -13.61 18.02 -13.30
CA LEU A 81 -13.92 16.68 -13.79
C LEU A 81 -12.71 16.09 -14.51
N VAL A 82 -12.31 14.90 -14.11
CA VAL A 82 -11.27 14.12 -14.77
C VAL A 82 -11.90 12.86 -15.35
N ASN A 83 -11.74 12.67 -16.65
CA ASN A 83 -12.15 11.47 -17.37
C ASN A 83 -10.91 10.82 -17.96
N GLY A 84 -10.74 9.51 -17.75
CA GLY A 84 -9.59 8.82 -18.30
C GLY A 84 -9.73 7.30 -18.25
N THR A 85 -8.91 6.66 -19.07
CA THR A 85 -8.69 5.22 -19.05
C THR A 85 -7.23 4.99 -18.68
N TYR A 86 -7.00 4.17 -17.65
CA TYR A 86 -5.67 3.94 -17.09
C TYR A 86 -5.41 2.45 -16.92
N ASN A 87 -4.15 2.08 -17.06
CA ASN A 87 -3.65 0.75 -16.76
C ASN A 87 -3.13 0.70 -15.33
N ILE A 88 -3.68 -0.22 -14.55
CA ILE A 88 -3.36 -0.42 -13.14
C ILE A 88 -2.69 -1.78 -13.00
N ALA A 89 -1.39 -1.74 -12.73
CA ALA A 89 -0.59 -2.92 -12.44
C ALA A 89 -0.88 -3.43 -11.02
N GLY A 90 -0.56 -4.70 -10.78
CA GLY A 90 -0.61 -5.28 -9.45
C GLY A 90 -0.11 -6.70 -9.43
N LEU A 91 -0.06 -7.27 -8.23
CA LEU A 91 0.35 -8.64 -7.96
C LEU A 91 -0.85 -9.40 -7.36
N TYR A 92 -1.38 -10.36 -8.12
CA TYR A 92 -2.39 -11.29 -7.63
C TYR A 92 -1.73 -12.55 -7.11
N CYS A 93 -2.12 -13.03 -5.93
CA CYS A 93 -1.56 -14.22 -5.31
C CYS A 93 -2.67 -15.17 -4.85
N GLU A 94 -2.56 -16.43 -5.26
CA GLU A 94 -3.32 -17.54 -4.67
C GLU A 94 -2.65 -18.01 -3.37
N PRO A 95 -3.45 -18.34 -2.33
CA PRO A 95 -2.92 -18.83 -1.09
C PRO A 95 -2.33 -20.24 -1.22
N GLU A 96 -1.29 -20.50 -0.44
CA GLU A 96 -0.62 -21.81 -0.40
C GLU A 96 -1.46 -22.88 0.32
N VAL A 97 -2.39 -22.44 1.18
CA VAL A 97 -3.37 -23.29 1.87
C VAL A 97 -4.77 -22.99 1.32
N GLN A 98 -5.60 -24.02 1.19
CA GLN A 98 -7.01 -23.86 0.85
C GLN A 98 -7.85 -24.05 2.11
N VAL A 99 -8.63 -23.03 2.46
CA VAL A 99 -9.55 -23.05 3.62
C VAL A 99 -10.98 -23.04 3.09
N ALA A 100 -11.77 -24.04 3.52
CA ALA A 100 -13.16 -24.17 3.08
C ALA A 100 -13.96 -22.91 3.44
N GLY A 101 -14.67 -22.35 2.46
CA GLY A 101 -15.44 -21.11 2.61
C GLY A 101 -14.69 -19.83 2.24
N ARG A 102 -13.37 -19.91 1.99
CA ARG A 102 -12.53 -18.78 1.56
C ARG A 102 -12.24 -18.74 0.08
N GLU A 103 -12.77 -19.70 -0.69
CA GLU A 103 -12.44 -19.86 -2.10
C GLU A 103 -12.77 -18.60 -2.91
N ASN A 104 -13.87 -17.90 -2.58
CA ASN A 104 -14.29 -16.67 -3.25
C ASN A 104 -14.07 -15.40 -2.39
N THR A 105 -13.11 -15.46 -1.46
CA THR A 105 -12.66 -14.33 -0.65
C THR A 105 -11.33 -13.78 -1.17
N VAL A 106 -11.19 -12.46 -1.26
CA VAL A 106 -9.94 -11.78 -1.63
C VAL A 106 -9.70 -10.55 -0.78
N GLN A 107 -8.43 -10.26 -0.51
CA GLN A 107 -7.99 -8.99 0.07
C GLN A 107 -7.47 -8.08 -1.04
N LEU A 108 -8.09 -6.92 -1.23
CA LEU A 108 -7.58 -5.84 -2.09
C LEU A 108 -6.62 -4.97 -1.26
N LEU A 109 -5.33 -5.04 -1.56
CA LEU A 109 -4.27 -4.37 -0.81
C LEU A 109 -3.84 -3.08 -1.52
N VAL A 110 -3.94 -1.95 -0.83
CA VAL A 110 -3.70 -0.61 -1.38
C VAL A 110 -2.65 0.14 -0.55
N HIS A 111 -1.48 0.37 -1.13
CA HIS A 111 -0.32 0.95 -0.44
C HIS A 111 -0.47 2.48 -0.20
N GLY A 112 0.39 3.02 0.68
CA GLY A 112 0.49 4.45 0.96
C GLY A 112 1.25 5.26 -0.11
N ILE A 113 1.45 6.54 0.12
CA ILE A 113 2.40 7.33 -0.68
C ILE A 113 3.83 6.81 -0.47
N THR A 114 4.71 7.02 -1.44
CA THR A 114 6.11 6.57 -1.43
C THR A 114 6.34 5.06 -1.44
N PHE A 115 5.28 4.27 -1.58
CA PHE A 115 5.33 2.83 -1.77
C PHE A 115 4.77 2.44 -3.15
N ASP A 116 4.90 1.17 -3.47
CA ASP A 116 4.19 0.44 -4.52
C ASP A 116 3.61 -0.86 -3.90
N HIS A 117 3.18 -1.84 -4.70
CA HIS A 117 2.65 -3.10 -4.18
C HIS A 117 3.66 -3.89 -3.30
N HIS A 118 4.97 -3.64 -3.40
CA HIS A 118 5.99 -4.35 -2.62
C HIS A 118 5.91 -4.05 -1.11
N TYR A 119 5.20 -3.00 -0.69
CA TYR A 119 4.87 -2.81 0.73
C TYR A 119 4.17 -4.03 1.34
N TRP A 120 3.40 -4.77 0.53
CA TRP A 120 2.66 -5.95 0.95
C TRP A 120 3.45 -7.26 0.85
N THR A 121 4.60 -7.26 0.16
CA THR A 121 5.45 -8.44 -0.05
C THR A 121 6.65 -8.52 0.89
N GLY A 122 6.82 -7.55 1.81
CA GLY A 122 8.01 -7.44 2.65
C GLY A 122 9.14 -6.61 2.01
N GLY A 123 8.81 -5.78 1.01
CA GLY A 123 9.75 -4.91 0.31
C GLY A 123 10.30 -5.51 -0.99
N VAL A 124 11.07 -4.70 -1.72
CA VAL A 124 11.69 -5.13 -2.99
C VAL A 124 12.68 -6.27 -2.70
N ASN A 125 12.50 -7.39 -3.41
CA ASN A 125 13.13 -8.72 -3.25
C ASN A 125 12.42 -9.71 -2.30
N GLY A 126 11.42 -9.32 -1.52
CA GLY A 126 10.45 -10.22 -0.88
C GLY A 126 11.02 -11.46 -0.16
N THR A 127 12.15 -11.33 0.55
CA THR A 127 12.86 -12.51 1.09
C THR A 127 12.55 -12.84 2.55
N ASP A 128 11.76 -12.03 3.24
CA ASP A 128 11.42 -12.26 4.65
C ASP A 128 9.90 -12.29 4.87
N ASP A 129 9.39 -13.49 5.14
CA ASP A 129 8.00 -13.76 5.51
C ASP A 129 7.55 -12.96 6.73
N GLN A 130 8.47 -12.52 7.60
CA GLN A 130 8.18 -11.71 8.78
C GLN A 130 7.47 -10.39 8.43
N TYR A 131 7.82 -9.78 7.30
CA TYR A 131 7.34 -8.47 6.88
C TYR A 131 6.33 -8.52 5.73
N SER A 132 5.97 -9.73 5.28
CA SER A 132 5.11 -9.95 4.12
C SER A 132 3.66 -10.24 4.54
N TRP A 133 2.80 -9.24 4.38
CA TRP A 133 1.35 -9.40 4.55
C TRP A 133 0.81 -10.51 3.65
N ILE A 134 1.26 -10.56 2.39
CA ILE A 134 0.83 -11.57 1.41
C ILE A 134 1.24 -12.98 1.86
N ALA A 135 2.45 -13.16 2.40
CA ALA A 135 2.87 -14.46 2.94
C ALA A 135 2.01 -14.87 4.15
N HIS A 136 1.69 -13.92 5.04
CA HIS A 136 0.83 -14.17 6.19
C HIS A 136 -0.61 -14.54 5.76
N ALA A 137 -1.20 -13.77 4.85
CA ALA A 137 -2.53 -14.01 4.29
C ALA A 137 -2.62 -15.38 3.58
N SER A 138 -1.58 -15.72 2.80
CA SER A 138 -1.46 -16.98 2.07
C SER A 138 -1.51 -18.21 2.99
N LYS A 139 -0.79 -18.16 4.12
CA LYS A 139 -0.79 -19.22 5.15
C LYS A 139 -2.16 -19.45 5.78
N GLN A 140 -3.02 -18.44 5.73
CA GLN A 140 -4.39 -18.49 6.25
C GLN A 140 -5.44 -18.75 5.16
N GLY A 141 -5.06 -18.99 3.91
CA GLY A 141 -6.01 -19.31 2.86
C GLY A 141 -6.69 -18.10 2.21
N TYR A 142 -6.12 -16.89 2.33
CA TYR A 142 -6.63 -15.70 1.66
C TYR A 142 -5.92 -15.45 0.33
N ALA A 143 -6.69 -15.28 -0.74
CA ALA A 143 -6.18 -14.68 -1.96
C ALA A 143 -5.95 -13.17 -1.76
N THR A 144 -4.95 -12.61 -2.42
CA THR A 144 -4.64 -11.17 -2.34
C THR A 144 -4.48 -10.57 -3.73
N LEU A 145 -4.92 -9.34 -3.90
CA LEU A 145 -4.54 -8.47 -5.02
C LEU A 145 -3.90 -7.20 -4.46
N ALA A 146 -2.58 -7.06 -4.59
CA ALA A 146 -1.88 -5.83 -4.24
C ALA A 146 -1.70 -4.97 -5.50
N ILE A 147 -2.31 -3.79 -5.53
CA ILE A 147 -2.23 -2.91 -6.71
C ILE A 147 -1.11 -1.89 -6.57
N ASP A 148 -0.49 -1.53 -7.69
CA ASP A 148 0.26 -0.28 -7.82
C ASP A 148 -0.75 0.84 -8.09
N ARG A 149 -0.85 1.81 -7.18
CA ARG A 149 -1.74 2.96 -7.41
C ARG A 149 -1.31 3.72 -8.67
N LEU A 150 -2.25 4.42 -9.30
CA LEU A 150 -1.96 5.34 -10.41
C LEU A 150 -0.79 6.28 -10.04
N GLY A 151 0.21 6.41 -10.90
CA GLY A 151 1.41 7.20 -10.61
C GLY A 151 2.46 6.51 -9.74
N ALA A 152 2.31 5.22 -9.44
CA ALA A 152 3.29 4.41 -8.72
C ALA A 152 3.55 3.07 -9.43
N GLY A 153 4.67 2.43 -9.07
CA GLY A 153 5.05 1.10 -9.58
C GLY A 153 5.02 1.00 -11.10
N ALA A 154 4.37 -0.03 -11.61
CA ALA A 154 4.19 -0.28 -13.04
C ALA A 154 2.88 0.26 -13.63
N SER A 155 2.05 0.94 -12.83
CA SER A 155 0.83 1.59 -13.31
C SER A 155 1.12 2.82 -14.16
N ASP A 156 0.11 3.33 -14.87
CA ASP A 156 0.24 4.55 -15.66
C ASP A 156 0.62 5.76 -14.78
N HIS A 157 1.42 6.68 -15.35
CA HIS A 157 1.89 7.91 -14.68
C HIS A 157 1.37 9.17 -15.41
N PRO A 158 0.08 9.51 -15.31
CA PRO A 158 -0.50 10.69 -15.96
C PRO A 158 -0.12 12.00 -15.22
N ASP A 159 -0.81 13.09 -15.51
CA ASP A 159 -0.49 14.39 -14.90
C ASP A 159 -0.55 14.33 -13.35
N PRO A 160 0.56 14.61 -12.66
CA PRO A 160 0.68 14.42 -11.21
C PRO A 160 -0.09 15.45 -10.38
N ILE A 161 -0.62 16.52 -11.00
CA ILE A 161 -1.30 17.60 -10.28
C ILE A 161 -2.81 17.46 -10.45
N THR A 162 -3.25 17.35 -11.69
CA THR A 162 -4.66 17.43 -12.08
C THR A 162 -5.34 16.06 -12.11
N VAL A 163 -4.60 14.98 -12.36
CA VAL A 163 -5.18 13.63 -12.49
C VAL A 163 -4.91 12.78 -11.25
N VAL A 164 -3.66 12.68 -10.80
CA VAL A 164 -3.29 11.79 -9.69
C VAL A 164 -3.65 12.46 -8.35
N GLN A 165 -4.89 12.26 -7.90
CA GLN A 165 -5.45 12.77 -6.63
C GLN A 165 -6.32 11.69 -5.95
N LYS A 166 -6.62 11.85 -4.65
CA LYS A 166 -7.46 10.93 -3.86
C LYS A 166 -8.77 10.56 -4.56
N PRO A 167 -9.57 11.49 -5.12
CA PRO A 167 -10.83 11.13 -5.78
C PRO A 167 -10.62 10.20 -6.99
N THR A 168 -9.61 10.44 -7.83
CA THR A 168 -9.22 9.51 -8.91
C THR A 168 -8.88 8.13 -8.37
N HIS A 169 -8.11 8.03 -7.28
CA HIS A 169 -7.76 6.74 -6.68
C HIS A 169 -8.98 5.99 -6.14
N VAL A 170 -9.97 6.69 -5.58
CA VAL A 170 -11.23 6.08 -5.10
C VAL A 170 -12.01 5.48 -6.27
N GLU A 171 -12.15 6.20 -7.38
CA GLU A 171 -12.81 5.68 -8.58
C GLU A 171 -12.07 4.48 -9.18
N ILE A 172 -10.73 4.51 -9.17
CA ILE A 172 -9.92 3.36 -9.60
C ILE A 172 -10.14 2.17 -8.68
N ALA A 173 -10.12 2.37 -7.36
CA ALA A 173 -10.38 1.30 -6.40
C ALA A 173 -11.77 0.68 -6.59
N HIS A 174 -12.80 1.51 -6.84
CA HIS A 174 -14.13 1.04 -7.21
C HIS A 174 -14.10 0.15 -8.47
N GLN A 175 -13.45 0.59 -9.54
CA GLN A 175 -13.32 -0.21 -10.76
C GLN A 175 -12.54 -1.53 -10.55
N VAL A 176 -11.51 -1.53 -9.71
CA VAL A 176 -10.76 -2.75 -9.34
C VAL A 176 -11.66 -3.72 -8.57
N VAL A 177 -12.48 -3.23 -7.64
CA VAL A 177 -13.50 -4.06 -6.95
C VAL A 177 -14.48 -4.66 -7.95
N GLN A 178 -14.99 -3.88 -8.91
CA GLN A 178 -15.88 -4.41 -9.94
C GLN A 178 -15.17 -5.46 -10.81
N ALA A 179 -13.88 -5.29 -11.11
CA ALA A 179 -13.08 -6.27 -11.84
C ALA A 179 -12.94 -7.60 -11.05
N LEU A 180 -12.73 -7.53 -9.73
CA LEU A 180 -12.70 -8.70 -8.85
C LEU A 180 -14.06 -9.41 -8.79
N ARG A 181 -15.17 -8.67 -8.57
CA ARG A 181 -16.52 -9.24 -8.57
C ARG A 181 -16.90 -9.83 -9.94
N GLY A 182 -16.42 -9.23 -11.02
CA GLY A 182 -16.63 -9.68 -12.40
C GLY A 182 -15.73 -10.83 -12.86
N GLY A 183 -14.80 -11.29 -12.02
CA GLY A 183 -13.88 -12.39 -12.32
C GLY A 183 -12.83 -12.08 -13.38
N LYS A 184 -12.40 -10.82 -13.47
CA LYS A 184 -11.31 -10.37 -14.36
C LYS A 184 -9.92 -10.65 -13.80
N VAL A 185 -9.82 -10.98 -12.52
CA VAL A 185 -8.59 -11.33 -11.80
C VAL A 185 -8.75 -12.74 -11.23
N GLY A 186 -7.69 -13.55 -11.25
CA GLY A 186 -7.69 -14.88 -10.64
C GLY A 186 -8.60 -15.93 -11.29
N GLY A 187 -9.27 -15.61 -12.41
CA GLY A 187 -10.13 -16.53 -13.14
C GLY A 187 -11.42 -16.94 -12.42
N ARG A 188 -11.77 -16.27 -11.32
CA ARG A 188 -13.01 -16.50 -10.56
C ARG A 188 -13.62 -15.21 -10.03
N GLN A 189 -14.92 -15.24 -9.77
CA GLN A 189 -15.63 -14.12 -9.16
C GLN A 189 -15.44 -14.14 -7.64
N PHE A 190 -15.04 -13.01 -7.08
CA PHE A 190 -14.95 -12.85 -5.63
C PHE A 190 -16.25 -12.25 -5.10
N SER A 191 -16.95 -13.02 -4.27
CA SER A 191 -18.20 -12.56 -3.65
C SER A 191 -17.96 -11.78 -2.37
N LYS A 192 -16.79 -11.99 -1.72
CA LYS A 192 -16.39 -11.35 -0.48
C LYS A 192 -15.03 -10.66 -0.64
N ILE A 193 -15.00 -9.34 -0.46
CA ILE A 193 -13.80 -8.53 -0.68
C ILE A 193 -13.44 -7.77 0.60
N ALA A 194 -12.26 -8.02 1.16
CA ALA A 194 -11.70 -7.18 2.23
C ALA A 194 -10.85 -6.09 1.58
N TYR A 195 -11.18 -4.83 1.84
CA TYR A 195 -10.28 -3.74 1.45
C TYR A 195 -9.27 -3.52 2.57
N VAL A 196 -7.99 -3.60 2.23
CA VAL A 196 -6.87 -3.37 3.15
C VAL A 196 -6.06 -2.20 2.63
N GLY A 197 -6.10 -1.07 3.32
CA GLY A 197 -5.35 0.12 2.96
C GLY A 197 -4.24 0.39 3.96
N HIS A 198 -3.11 0.90 3.50
CA HIS A 198 -2.07 1.49 4.36
C HIS A 198 -1.96 3.00 4.12
N SER A 199 -1.97 3.80 5.19
CA SER A 199 -1.73 5.25 5.13
C SER A 199 -2.66 5.95 4.14
N TYR A 200 -2.13 6.52 3.06
CA TYR A 200 -2.92 7.10 1.97
C TYR A 200 -3.88 6.09 1.31
N GLY A 201 -3.51 4.81 1.27
CA GLY A 201 -4.42 3.72 0.90
C GLY A 201 -5.60 3.61 1.87
N SER A 202 -5.40 3.82 3.18
CA SER A 202 -6.49 3.85 4.15
C SER A 202 -7.39 5.08 3.99
N LEU A 203 -6.84 6.24 3.60
CA LEU A 203 -7.63 7.42 3.25
C LEU A 203 -8.52 7.17 2.03
N ILE A 204 -7.99 6.47 1.02
CA ILE A 204 -8.77 6.00 -0.13
C ILE A 204 -9.86 5.04 0.35
N GLY A 205 -9.53 4.06 1.20
CA GLY A 205 -10.47 3.10 1.77
C GLY A 205 -11.64 3.72 2.55
N ASN A 206 -11.36 4.71 3.41
CA ASN A 206 -12.41 5.46 4.10
C ASN A 206 -13.35 6.17 3.12
N THR A 207 -12.78 6.84 2.11
CA THR A 207 -13.57 7.55 1.09
C THR A 207 -14.36 6.58 0.21
N LEU A 208 -13.79 5.41 -0.11
CA LEU A 208 -14.45 4.33 -0.84
C LEU A 208 -15.65 3.81 -0.04
N ALA A 209 -15.51 3.62 1.27
CA ALA A 209 -16.59 3.22 2.16
C ALA A 209 -17.75 4.22 2.15
N ALA A 210 -17.44 5.51 2.21
CA ALA A 210 -18.43 6.58 2.20
C ALA A 210 -19.15 6.73 0.86
N ARG A 211 -18.45 6.53 -0.28
CA ARG A 211 -19.03 6.71 -1.61
C ARG A 211 -19.66 5.44 -2.20
N TYR A 212 -19.08 4.28 -1.89
CA TYR A 212 -19.42 2.99 -2.47
C TYR A 212 -19.48 1.92 -1.37
N PRO A 213 -20.44 2.00 -0.43
CA PRO A 213 -20.47 1.12 0.74
C PRO A 213 -20.63 -0.38 0.42
N ALA A 214 -21.11 -0.71 -0.79
CA ALA A 214 -21.23 -2.07 -1.27
C ALA A 214 -19.91 -2.70 -1.76
N ASP A 215 -18.86 -1.91 -2.00
CA ASP A 215 -17.65 -2.39 -2.66
C ASP A 215 -16.83 -3.34 -1.80
N ALA A 216 -16.62 -2.98 -0.53
CA ALA A 216 -15.90 -3.80 0.44
C ALA A 216 -16.87 -4.48 1.40
N ASP A 217 -16.60 -5.73 1.77
CA ASP A 217 -17.35 -6.51 2.76
C ASP A 217 -16.74 -6.43 4.17
N ALA A 218 -15.50 -5.94 4.27
CA ALA A 218 -14.84 -5.47 5.48
C ALA A 218 -13.74 -4.48 5.10
N LEU A 219 -13.40 -3.59 6.04
CA LEU A 219 -12.31 -2.63 5.91
C LEU A 219 -11.23 -2.91 6.96
N VAL A 220 -9.97 -2.92 6.52
CA VAL A 220 -8.80 -2.91 7.39
C VAL A 220 -7.93 -1.72 6.99
N LEU A 221 -7.85 -0.73 7.87
CA LEU A 221 -7.19 0.55 7.62
C LEU A 221 -5.94 0.65 8.50
N THR A 222 -4.75 0.48 7.92
CA THR A 222 -3.48 0.39 8.66
C THR A 222 -2.67 1.68 8.60
N GLY A 223 -1.98 2.05 9.70
CA GLY A 223 -1.24 3.32 9.80
C GLY A 223 -2.17 4.50 9.57
N TYR A 224 -3.34 4.50 10.23
CA TYR A 224 -4.44 5.41 9.94
C TYR A 224 -5.18 5.84 11.20
N THR A 225 -5.53 7.13 11.25
CA THR A 225 -6.53 7.72 12.14
C THR A 225 -7.24 8.87 11.40
N SER A 226 -8.27 9.48 12.01
CA SER A 226 -8.90 10.68 11.46
C SER A 226 -8.02 11.96 11.53
N GLU A 227 -6.80 11.91 12.08
CA GLU A 227 -6.09 13.11 12.56
C GLU A 227 -4.81 13.46 11.79
N ILE A 228 -4.83 13.31 10.46
CA ILE A 228 -3.67 13.71 9.61
C ILE A 228 -3.51 15.21 9.44
N LYS A 229 -4.56 16.02 9.60
CA LYS A 229 -4.53 17.46 9.27
C LYS A 229 -3.44 18.22 10.05
N GLN A 230 -3.17 17.83 11.29
CA GLN A 230 -2.17 18.47 12.14
C GLN A 230 -0.72 18.16 11.72
N SER A 231 -0.49 17.05 11.02
CA SER A 231 0.85 16.58 10.65
C SER A 231 1.28 16.99 9.25
N VAL A 232 0.37 17.51 8.40
CA VAL A 232 0.67 17.73 6.98
C VAL A 232 1.91 18.61 6.77
N ALA A 233 2.08 19.68 7.55
CA ALA A 233 3.27 20.52 7.47
C ALA A 233 4.55 19.72 7.78
N GLY A 234 4.54 18.88 8.81
CA GLY A 234 5.66 18.00 9.17
C GLY A 234 5.94 16.94 8.11
N VAL A 235 4.89 16.36 7.50
CA VAL A 235 5.04 15.37 6.40
C VAL A 235 5.74 15.97 5.19
N VAL A 236 5.55 17.27 4.92
CA VAL A 236 6.23 17.97 3.81
C VAL A 236 7.65 18.37 4.20
N ILE A 237 7.84 18.95 5.39
CA ILE A 237 9.13 19.53 5.82
C ILE A 237 10.14 18.44 6.21
N THR A 238 9.73 17.50 7.07
CA THR A 238 10.65 16.57 7.74
C THR A 238 11.43 15.68 6.78
N PRO A 239 10.81 15.01 5.78
CA PRO A 239 11.54 14.16 4.85
C PRO A 239 12.08 14.93 3.63
N GLY A 240 11.74 16.22 3.50
CA GLY A 240 11.95 17.01 2.29
C GLY A 240 11.24 16.44 1.07
N GLY A 241 11.43 17.08 -0.08
CA GLY A 241 10.87 16.61 -1.34
C GLY A 241 11.46 17.35 -2.52
N ALA A 242 11.80 16.64 -3.59
CA ALA A 242 12.20 17.25 -4.85
C ALA A 242 11.74 16.40 -6.03
N PRO A 243 11.66 16.96 -7.25
CA PRO A 243 11.25 16.22 -8.43
C PRO A 243 12.05 14.93 -8.60
N ALA A 244 11.36 13.81 -8.70
CA ALA A 244 11.93 12.46 -8.76
C ALA A 244 12.90 12.32 -9.94
N ALA A 245 12.56 12.93 -11.08
CA ALA A 245 13.39 12.96 -12.28
C ALA A 245 14.77 13.61 -12.07
N LEU A 246 14.92 14.46 -11.04
CA LEU A 246 16.18 15.11 -10.69
C LEU A 246 16.94 14.38 -9.57
N VAL A 247 16.20 13.79 -8.62
CA VAL A 247 16.77 13.08 -7.47
C VAL A 247 17.30 11.70 -7.85
N ASP A 248 16.53 10.94 -8.66
CA ASP A 248 16.89 9.61 -9.15
C ASP A 248 16.50 9.48 -10.63
N PRO A 249 17.28 10.10 -11.54
CA PRO A 249 16.99 10.08 -12.97
C PRO A 249 17.05 8.68 -13.58
N ALA A 250 17.75 7.73 -12.94
CA ALA A 250 17.85 6.36 -13.43
C ALA A 250 16.50 5.63 -13.35
N ARG A 251 15.75 5.82 -12.24
CA ARG A 251 14.41 5.26 -12.07
C ARG A 251 13.31 6.14 -12.65
N PHE A 252 13.43 7.47 -12.51
CA PHE A 252 12.31 8.39 -12.72
C PHE A 252 12.57 9.50 -13.74
N GLY A 253 13.66 9.46 -14.50
CA GLY A 253 14.07 10.55 -15.41
C GLY A 253 13.09 10.88 -16.54
N LYS A 254 12.03 10.08 -16.74
CA LYS A 254 10.96 10.32 -17.72
C LYS A 254 9.68 10.89 -17.11
N LEU A 255 9.58 10.96 -15.78
CA LEU A 255 8.40 11.45 -15.10
C LEU A 255 8.36 12.99 -15.13
N SER A 256 7.15 13.54 -15.17
CA SER A 256 6.91 14.98 -15.00
C SER A 256 7.42 15.45 -13.63
N LEU A 257 7.84 16.72 -13.54
CA LEU A 257 8.44 17.27 -12.32
C LEU A 257 7.51 17.30 -11.09
N GLY A 258 6.20 17.12 -11.27
CA GLY A 258 5.25 17.03 -10.17
C GLY A 258 5.25 15.67 -9.44
N TYR A 259 5.95 14.67 -9.97
CA TYR A 259 6.30 13.45 -9.23
C TYR A 259 7.51 13.74 -8.36
N SER A 260 7.36 13.58 -7.05
CA SER A 260 8.39 13.92 -6.07
C SER A 260 8.92 12.69 -5.34
N LEU A 261 10.19 12.74 -4.95
CA LEU A 261 10.79 11.81 -3.99
C LEU A 261 11.15 12.55 -2.72
N MET A 262 11.00 11.87 -1.59
CA MET A 262 11.63 12.28 -0.33
C MET A 262 13.15 12.31 -0.49
N THR A 263 13.81 13.32 0.06
CA THR A 263 15.25 13.59 -0.17
C THR A 263 16.10 13.50 1.08
N LEU A 264 15.50 13.55 2.27
CA LEU A 264 16.19 13.46 3.54
C LEU A 264 15.87 12.15 4.26
N GLU A 265 16.81 11.19 4.20
CA GLU A 265 16.66 9.84 4.77
C GLU A 265 16.35 9.86 6.27
N ALA A 266 17.10 10.64 7.04
CA ALA A 266 16.89 10.76 8.49
C ALA A 266 15.48 11.29 8.82
N GLY A 267 14.99 12.22 8.00
CA GLY A 267 13.65 12.77 8.09
C GLY A 267 12.59 11.73 7.80
N ALA A 268 12.66 11.09 6.63
CA ALA A 268 11.73 10.02 6.25
C ALA A 268 11.71 8.89 7.29
N ARG A 269 12.89 8.39 7.70
CA ARG A 269 12.99 7.36 8.74
C ARG A 269 12.29 7.78 10.02
N SER A 270 12.45 9.03 10.44
CA SER A 270 11.82 9.54 11.67
C SER A 270 10.29 9.68 11.59
N LEU A 271 9.71 9.67 10.39
CA LEU A 271 8.26 9.64 10.19
C LEU A 271 7.71 8.22 10.11
N PHE A 272 8.43 7.33 9.43
CA PHE A 272 7.96 5.97 9.16
C PHE A 272 8.25 4.98 10.28
N TYR A 273 9.34 5.16 11.03
CA TYR A 273 9.82 4.21 12.01
C TYR A 273 9.90 4.82 13.41
N THR A 274 9.79 3.97 14.43
CA THR A 274 9.97 4.41 15.82
C THR A 274 11.36 4.99 16.06
N SER A 275 11.46 5.85 17.07
CA SER A 275 12.73 6.49 17.42
C SER A 275 13.74 5.52 18.04
N ASP A 276 13.25 4.41 18.61
CA ASP A 276 14.06 3.34 19.17
C ASP A 276 14.47 2.33 18.08
N PRO A 277 15.76 2.26 17.70
CA PRO A 277 16.23 1.36 16.66
C PRO A 277 16.17 -0.12 17.06
N SER A 278 15.86 -0.47 18.31
CA SER A 278 15.64 -1.87 18.71
C SER A 278 14.32 -2.45 18.20
N ASN A 279 13.45 -1.61 17.63
CA ASN A 279 12.12 -2.00 17.14
C ASN A 279 12.06 -2.30 15.63
N TRP A 280 13.15 -2.10 14.89
CA TRP A 280 13.19 -2.32 13.44
C TRP A 280 14.57 -2.80 12.96
N ASP A 281 14.59 -3.48 11.81
CA ASP A 281 15.81 -3.94 11.17
C ASP A 281 16.41 -2.86 10.25
N ALA A 282 17.66 -2.48 10.50
CA ALA A 282 18.35 -1.47 9.71
C ALA A 282 18.50 -1.84 8.22
N ALA A 283 18.60 -3.13 7.88
CA ALA A 283 18.64 -3.58 6.49
C ALA A 283 17.28 -3.42 5.80
N VAL A 284 16.18 -3.63 6.51
CA VAL A 284 14.82 -3.39 6.00
C VAL A 284 14.60 -1.90 5.77
N VAL A 285 14.94 -1.05 6.74
CA VAL A 285 14.86 0.41 6.61
C VAL A 285 15.71 0.93 5.44
N ALA A 286 16.93 0.42 5.29
CA ALA A 286 17.80 0.81 4.18
C ALA A 286 17.24 0.34 2.82
N ASN A 287 16.63 -0.84 2.77
CA ASN A 287 15.98 -1.35 1.57
C ASN A 287 14.73 -0.53 1.21
N ASP A 288 13.91 -0.19 2.19
CA ASP A 288 12.76 0.71 2.03
C ASP A 288 13.20 2.06 1.46
N TRP A 289 14.15 2.74 2.11
CA TRP A 289 14.67 4.02 1.64
C TRP A 289 15.22 3.95 0.20
N LYS A 290 16.00 2.91 -0.11
CA LYS A 290 16.57 2.71 -1.45
C LYS A 290 15.49 2.53 -2.52
N ASN A 291 14.41 1.83 -2.20
CA ASN A 291 13.37 1.46 -3.16
C ASN A 291 12.13 2.34 -3.09
N ARG A 292 12.08 3.34 -2.20
CA ARG A 292 10.98 4.30 -2.08
C ARG A 292 10.51 4.80 -3.45
N HIS A 293 9.21 4.95 -3.56
CA HIS A 293 8.49 5.40 -4.73
C HIS A 293 8.12 6.88 -4.62
N THR A 294 7.52 7.39 -5.69
CA THR A 294 7.09 8.77 -5.77
C THR A 294 5.81 9.02 -4.99
N PHE A 295 5.57 10.29 -4.71
CA PHE A 295 4.25 10.84 -4.44
C PHE A 295 4.03 12.03 -5.37
N THR A 296 2.77 12.42 -5.58
CA THR A 296 2.44 13.57 -6.43
C THR A 296 1.97 14.76 -5.60
N GLN A 297 2.09 15.95 -6.18
CA GLN A 297 1.50 17.15 -5.59
C GLN A 297 -0.04 17.02 -5.48
N GLY A 298 -0.70 16.38 -6.45
CA GLY A 298 -2.14 16.13 -6.40
C GLY A 298 -2.54 15.24 -5.21
N GLU A 299 -1.76 14.20 -4.91
CA GLU A 299 -1.97 13.34 -3.73
C GLU A 299 -1.76 14.12 -2.42
N ALA A 300 -0.68 14.90 -2.34
CA ALA A 300 -0.41 15.74 -1.17
C ALA A 300 -1.54 16.73 -0.90
N ILE A 301 -2.07 17.40 -1.94
CA ILE A 301 -3.16 18.37 -1.79
C ILE A 301 -4.47 17.69 -1.43
N SER A 302 -4.79 16.59 -2.08
CA SER A 302 -6.05 15.88 -1.80
C SER A 302 -6.09 15.24 -0.40
N THR A 303 -4.93 15.10 0.27
CA THR A 303 -4.82 14.71 1.68
C THR A 303 -5.32 15.79 2.66
N PHE A 304 -5.54 17.03 2.21
CA PHE A 304 -6.19 18.05 3.03
C PHE A 304 -7.72 17.85 3.13
N PHE A 305 -8.31 17.21 2.13
CA PHE A 305 -9.75 16.96 2.02
C PHE A 305 -10.04 15.51 2.43
N VAL A 306 -9.96 15.26 3.74
CA VAL A 306 -10.08 13.95 4.37
C VAL A 306 -11.24 13.89 5.35
N ASN A 307 -11.47 12.69 5.89
CA ASN A 307 -12.47 12.40 6.93
C ASN A 307 -13.90 12.45 6.39
N ASP A 308 -14.12 11.83 5.24
CA ASP A 308 -15.44 11.48 4.76
C ASP A 308 -16.12 10.56 5.78
N VAL A 309 -17.34 10.89 6.18
CA VAL A 309 -18.15 10.06 7.09
C VAL A 309 -18.84 9.00 6.24
N ALA A 310 -18.54 7.73 6.50
CA ALA A 310 -19.15 6.58 5.87
C ALA A 310 -20.38 6.14 6.68
N ASP A 311 -21.42 6.98 6.66
CA ASP A 311 -22.69 6.72 7.35
C ASP A 311 -23.46 5.53 6.77
N ASP A 312 -23.39 5.30 5.47
CA ASP A 312 -24.03 4.16 4.81
C ASP A 312 -23.19 2.86 4.87
N PHE A 313 -22.00 2.87 5.47
CA PHE A 313 -21.18 1.67 5.64
C PHE A 313 -21.51 0.97 6.97
N ASP A 314 -22.16 -0.19 6.89
CA ASP A 314 -22.68 -0.95 8.03
C ASP A 314 -21.91 -2.27 8.30
N LYS A 315 -20.79 -2.47 7.60
CA LYS A 315 -19.99 -3.70 7.66
C LYS A 315 -18.80 -3.56 8.64
N PRO A 316 -18.06 -4.64 8.93
CA PRO A 316 -16.93 -4.59 9.85
C PRO A 316 -15.81 -3.64 9.40
N VAL A 317 -15.30 -2.83 10.33
CA VAL A 317 -14.16 -1.92 10.14
C VAL A 317 -13.14 -2.17 11.24
N LEU A 318 -11.90 -2.46 10.87
CA LEU A 318 -10.74 -2.41 11.75
C LEU A 318 -9.86 -1.23 11.34
N VAL A 319 -9.63 -0.32 12.28
CA VAL A 319 -8.54 0.66 12.20
C VAL A 319 -7.38 0.15 13.04
N LEU A 320 -6.22 0.03 12.41
CA LEU A 320 -4.99 -0.46 13.02
C LEU A 320 -3.90 0.60 12.82
N THR A 321 -3.13 0.96 13.84
CA THR A 321 -2.04 1.94 13.68
C THR A 321 -0.84 1.61 14.56
N GLY A 322 0.34 2.13 14.25
CA GLY A 322 1.47 2.06 15.16
C GLY A 322 1.25 3.03 16.33
N HIS A 323 1.52 2.61 17.57
CA HIS A 323 1.34 3.48 18.75
C HIS A 323 2.16 4.78 18.65
N GLU A 324 3.33 4.71 18.00
CA GLU A 324 4.25 5.85 17.80
C GLU A 324 4.14 6.46 16.38
N ASP A 325 3.00 6.30 15.70
CA ASP A 325 2.78 6.84 14.36
C ASP A 325 2.88 8.37 14.33
N GLN A 326 3.96 8.88 13.73
CA GLN A 326 4.23 10.32 13.61
C GLN A 326 3.33 11.04 12.59
N ILE A 327 2.77 10.32 11.63
CA ILE A 327 1.98 10.87 10.53
C ILE A 327 0.52 11.04 10.94
N PHE A 328 -0.08 10.05 11.60
CA PHE A 328 -1.50 10.10 11.97
C PHE A 328 -1.75 10.39 13.45
N CYS A 329 -0.74 10.25 14.31
CA CYS A 329 -0.87 10.49 15.75
C CYS A 329 0.18 11.46 16.31
N GLY A 330 0.94 12.12 15.42
CA GLY A 330 1.94 13.12 15.77
C GLY A 330 1.80 14.39 14.92
N LEU A 331 2.82 15.24 15.00
CA LEU A 331 2.94 16.45 14.17
C LEU A 331 3.80 16.22 12.93
N ALA A 332 4.26 14.98 12.70
CA ALA A 332 5.34 14.66 11.76
C ALA A 332 6.56 15.57 11.92
N LEU A 333 6.83 16.01 13.16
CA LEU A 333 7.98 16.82 13.57
C LEU A 333 8.57 16.16 14.82
N PRO A 334 9.33 15.06 14.69
CA PRO A 334 9.77 14.26 15.83
C PRO A 334 10.62 15.02 16.85
N LEU A 335 11.25 16.13 16.42
CA LEU A 335 11.95 17.06 17.31
C LEU A 335 11.03 17.72 18.34
N LEU A 336 9.74 17.85 18.05
CA LEU A 336 8.73 18.45 18.93
C LEU A 336 8.01 17.42 19.81
N GLY A 337 8.21 16.13 19.56
CA GLY A 337 7.64 15.05 20.37
C GLY A 337 7.44 13.74 19.60
N PRO A 338 7.27 12.61 20.31
CA PRO A 338 6.86 11.35 19.72
C PRO A 338 5.42 11.42 19.19
N GLY A 339 5.06 10.53 18.27
CA GLY A 339 3.66 10.23 17.97
C GLY A 339 3.07 9.44 19.14
N ASP A 340 1.79 9.61 19.42
CA ASP A 340 1.07 8.87 20.45
C ASP A 340 -0.38 8.69 20.02
N CYS A 341 -0.75 7.47 19.67
CA CYS A 341 -2.11 7.14 19.20
C CYS A 341 -3.14 6.95 20.32
N THR A 342 -2.80 7.23 21.58
CA THR A 342 -3.73 7.12 22.71
C THR A 342 -4.97 8.00 22.49
N GLY A 343 -6.16 7.37 22.52
CA GLY A 343 -7.45 8.07 22.43
C GLY A 343 -7.85 8.51 21.02
N TYR A 344 -7.11 8.14 19.98
CA TYR A 344 -7.49 8.43 18.58
C TYR A 344 -8.55 7.48 18.02
N GLY A 345 -8.75 6.31 18.63
CA GLY A 345 -9.79 5.35 18.26
C GLY A 345 -11.20 5.95 18.31
N ASP A 346 -11.60 6.56 19.43
CA ASP A 346 -12.93 7.17 19.59
C ASP A 346 -13.17 8.34 18.63
N LYS A 347 -12.11 9.08 18.27
CA LYS A 347 -12.20 10.15 17.26
C LYS A 347 -12.44 9.57 15.88
N THR A 348 -11.67 8.54 15.51
CA THR A 348 -11.75 7.89 14.20
C THR A 348 -13.06 7.12 14.02
N ALA A 349 -13.61 6.54 15.09
CA ALA A 349 -14.91 5.86 15.09
C ALA A 349 -16.06 6.74 14.55
N ARG A 350 -15.96 8.08 14.70
CA ARG A 350 -16.96 9.03 14.20
C ARG A 350 -17.11 9.02 12.67
N LEU A 351 -16.11 8.51 11.96
CA LEU A 351 -16.17 8.35 10.50
C LEU A 351 -16.98 7.12 10.09
N PHE A 352 -17.27 6.19 11.00
CA PHE A 352 -17.97 4.94 10.72
C PHE A 352 -19.13 4.72 11.71
N PRO A 353 -20.12 5.63 11.78
CA PRO A 353 -21.11 5.64 12.85
C PRO A 353 -22.01 4.40 12.90
N ASN A 354 -22.15 3.68 11.79
CA ASN A 354 -23.02 2.51 11.66
C ASN A 354 -22.27 1.18 11.45
N ALA A 355 -20.92 1.21 11.44
CA ALA A 355 -20.10 0.01 11.24
C ALA A 355 -19.91 -0.79 12.53
N ASP A 356 -19.60 -2.08 12.41
CA ASP A 356 -18.95 -2.85 13.50
C ASP A 356 -17.47 -2.42 13.59
N TYR A 357 -17.25 -1.30 14.28
CA TYR A 357 -15.96 -0.61 14.36
C TYR A 357 -15.07 -1.17 15.48
N ARG A 358 -13.81 -1.42 15.15
CA ARG A 358 -12.73 -1.72 16.09
C ARG A 358 -11.51 -0.85 15.82
N PHE A 359 -10.84 -0.48 16.89
CA PHE A 359 -9.55 0.22 16.85
C PHE A 359 -8.52 -0.57 17.65
N GLN A 360 -7.30 -0.65 17.12
CA GLN A 360 -6.15 -1.17 17.83
C GLN A 360 -4.89 -0.42 17.42
N ASP A 361 -4.09 -0.02 18.39
CA ASP A 361 -2.72 0.44 18.16
C ASP A 361 -1.70 -0.61 18.61
N VAL A 362 -0.61 -0.72 17.85
CA VAL A 362 0.46 -1.71 18.09
C VAL A 362 1.63 -1.01 18.76
N ALA A 363 2.00 -1.47 19.97
CA ALA A 363 3.12 -0.91 20.71
C ALA A 363 4.43 -1.01 19.90
N ASN A 364 5.42 -0.16 20.21
CA ASN A 364 6.75 -0.19 19.60
C ASN A 364 6.75 -0.13 18.05
N THR A 365 5.70 0.45 17.47
CA THR A 365 5.44 0.44 16.03
C THR A 365 5.19 1.88 15.55
N GLY A 366 5.89 2.28 14.49
CA GLY A 366 5.68 3.55 13.80
C GLY A 366 4.67 3.42 12.66
N HIS A 367 4.74 4.34 11.71
CA HIS A 367 3.81 4.39 10.59
C HIS A 367 3.97 3.22 9.59
N ALA A 368 5.19 2.84 9.24
CA ALA A 368 5.47 1.70 8.35
C ALA A 368 5.34 0.35 9.09
N MET A 369 4.11 0.02 9.48
CA MET A 369 3.80 -1.09 10.39
C MET A 369 4.35 -2.44 9.89
N ASN A 370 4.29 -2.70 8.58
CA ASN A 370 4.78 -3.94 7.99
C ASN A 370 6.30 -4.13 8.13
N PHE A 371 7.06 -3.09 8.45
CA PHE A 371 8.53 -3.09 8.48
C PHE A 371 9.11 -2.92 9.90
N HIS A 372 8.29 -3.08 10.94
CA HIS A 372 8.73 -3.20 12.33
C HIS A 372 8.82 -4.67 12.75
N TYR A 373 9.60 -5.00 13.79
CA TYR A 373 9.68 -6.37 14.30
C TYR A 373 8.32 -6.91 14.77
N THR A 374 7.40 -6.01 15.14
CA THR A 374 6.01 -6.24 15.52
C THR A 374 5.05 -6.45 14.34
N ALA A 375 5.52 -6.49 13.08
CA ALA A 375 4.69 -6.71 11.90
C ALA A 375 3.78 -7.95 12.02
N GLY A 376 4.27 -9.03 12.66
CA GLY A 376 3.48 -10.22 12.95
C GLY A 376 2.25 -9.96 13.82
N GLU A 377 2.31 -9.02 14.76
CA GLU A 377 1.17 -8.61 15.59
C GLU A 377 0.14 -7.85 14.76
N THR A 378 0.61 -6.98 13.86
CA THR A 378 -0.25 -6.25 12.90
C THR A 378 -1.00 -7.23 12.01
N PHE A 379 -0.29 -8.20 11.45
CA PHE A 379 -0.88 -9.19 10.55
C PHE A 379 -1.87 -10.09 11.29
N ALA A 380 -1.50 -10.57 12.48
CA ALA A 380 -2.40 -11.39 13.31
C ALA A 380 -3.69 -10.64 13.65
N ALA A 381 -3.59 -9.42 14.17
CA ALA A 381 -4.75 -8.61 14.55
C ALA A 381 -5.73 -8.40 13.37
N ALA A 382 -5.21 -8.11 12.19
CA ALA A 382 -6.03 -7.94 10.99
C ALA A 382 -6.74 -9.23 10.55
N HIS A 383 -6.03 -10.36 10.57
CA HIS A 383 -6.58 -11.62 10.09
C HIS A 383 -7.51 -12.28 11.11
N ASP A 384 -7.23 -12.16 12.41
CA ASP A 384 -8.15 -12.57 13.49
C ASP A 384 -9.46 -11.77 13.42
N PHE A 385 -9.38 -10.48 13.11
CA PHE A 385 -10.55 -9.64 12.86
C PHE A 385 -11.35 -10.12 11.65
N LEU A 386 -10.67 -10.37 10.52
CA LEU A 386 -11.33 -10.88 9.31
C LEU A 386 -12.01 -12.23 9.58
N GLU A 387 -11.31 -13.18 10.21
CA GLU A 387 -11.88 -14.47 10.60
C GLU A 387 -13.10 -14.29 11.50
N GLY A 388 -13.03 -13.41 12.51
CA GLY A 388 -14.15 -13.08 13.40
C GLY A 388 -15.34 -12.44 12.67
N ALA A 389 -15.09 -11.72 11.58
CA ALA A 389 -16.10 -11.17 10.66
C ALA A 389 -16.61 -12.22 9.63
N GLY A 390 -16.14 -13.47 9.73
CA GLY A 390 -16.55 -14.58 8.88
C GLY A 390 -15.86 -14.62 7.51
N PHE A 391 -14.67 -14.03 7.37
CA PHE A 391 -13.88 -14.06 6.13
C PHE A 391 -13.08 -15.33 5.94
#